data_AF-A0A4Y1ZPB8-F1
#
_entry.id   AF-A0A4Y1ZPB8-F1
#
_cell.length_a   1.000
_cell.length_b   1.000
_cell.length_c   1.000
_cell.angle_alpha   90.00
_cell.angle_beta   90.00
_cell.angle_gamma   90.00
#
_symmetry.space_group_name_H-M   'P 1'
#
loop_
_entity.id
_entity.type
_entity.pdbx_description
1 polymer ?
#
loop_
_entity_poly.entity_id
_entity_poly.type
_entity_poly.pdbx_seq_one_letter_code
_entity_poly.pdbx_strand_id
1 'polypeptide(L)'
;MISDCCSEQKKKKLILLCETRWVERHDSVFLFKDILEPILLSLLKIEEESSNSAPKAHVRTLYAQVKEIAAKLDIKEEIPRVCRLQTARNNVPDSTEEYYRRPVYVPYLDDFCNSLKERFESHKETVASLQHILPEFCTKTDFCSLEAAFNFYEEYLSHKEVVQSEFMSWKEKCSQEKSENLPKTAISSLEKCDKTFFPNIYILLKLLAVLPVSVATVERSFSSLRRLKTYLRNTTSESRLNGLALLSIHRDIKIRDEEVLDKFASVPRNLDFVL
;
A
#
# COMPACT_ATOMS: atom_id res chain seq x y z
N MET A 1 3.76 21.82 24.74
CA MET A 1 3.91 22.12 23.30
C MET A 1 2.95 21.31 22.41
N ILE A 2 1.72 21.01 22.87
CA ILE A 2 0.62 20.46 22.03
C ILE A 2 -0.65 21.33 22.24
N SER A 3 -0.48 22.58 22.67
CA SER A 3 -1.59 23.54 22.79
C SER A 3 -1.79 24.34 21.50
N ASP A 4 -0.78 24.37 20.63
CA ASP A 4 -0.78 25.24 19.43
C ASP A 4 -1.41 24.57 18.20
N CYS A 5 -1.83 23.30 18.30
CA CYS A 5 -2.48 22.57 17.19
C CYS A 5 -4.01 22.69 17.16
N CYS A 6 -4.64 23.32 18.15
CA CYS A 6 -6.09 23.51 18.18
C CYS A 6 -6.44 25.00 18.31
N SER A 7 -6.47 25.70 17.18
CA SER A 7 -7.10 27.02 17.12
C SER A 7 -8.61 26.88 17.31
N GLU A 8 -9.18 27.73 18.17
CA GLU A 8 -10.61 27.80 18.48
C GLU A 8 -11.45 27.96 17.20
N GLN A 9 -12.01 26.86 16.69
CA GLN A 9 -12.93 26.92 15.56
C GLN A 9 -14.34 27.27 16.06
N LYS A 10 -14.75 28.53 15.83
CA LYS A 10 -16.14 28.98 15.88
C LYS A 10 -17.05 27.95 15.19
N LYS A 11 -18.10 27.49 15.88
CA LYS A 11 -19.10 26.53 15.38
C LYS A 11 -19.67 26.98 14.03
N LYS A 12 -19.07 26.52 12.93
CA LYS A 12 -19.66 26.60 11.59
C LYS A 12 -20.55 25.38 11.42
N LYS A 13 -21.80 25.61 11.03
CA LYS A 13 -22.76 24.55 10.70
C LYS A 13 -22.11 23.63 9.67
N LEU A 14 -21.99 22.33 10.00
CA LEU A 14 -21.36 21.34 9.13
C LEU A 14 -22.11 21.33 7.80
N ILE A 15 -21.37 21.58 6.72
CA ILE A 15 -21.88 21.46 5.36
C ILE A 15 -22.15 19.96 5.14
N LEU A 16 -23.39 19.60 4.83
CA LEU A 16 -23.75 18.25 4.40
C LEU A 16 -23.02 17.95 3.09
N LEU A 17 -21.96 17.15 3.17
CA LEU A 17 -21.19 16.72 2.01
C LEU A 17 -21.81 15.45 1.41
N CYS A 18 -22.08 15.51 0.11
CA CYS A 18 -22.63 14.43 -0.70
C CYS A 18 -21.72 13.19 -0.69
N GLU A 19 -22.31 12.00 -0.55
CA GLU A 19 -21.66 10.70 -0.30
C GLU A 19 -20.78 10.14 -1.43
N THR A 20 -20.51 10.86 -2.54
CA THR A 20 -19.84 10.28 -3.72
C THR A 20 -18.41 10.74 -3.98
N ARG A 21 -17.79 11.54 -3.10
CA ARG A 21 -16.49 12.17 -3.35
C ARG A 21 -15.30 11.44 -2.68
N TRP A 22 -15.00 10.25 -3.17
CA TRP A 22 -13.77 9.48 -2.85
C TRP A 22 -12.89 9.29 -4.10
N VAL A 23 -12.86 10.27 -4.98
CA VAL A 23 -12.02 10.23 -6.18
C VAL A 23 -11.10 11.43 -6.11
N GLU A 24 -9.81 11.09 -6.02
CA GLU A 24 -8.65 11.93 -6.28
C GLU A 24 -8.42 13.10 -5.34
N ARG A 25 -7.52 12.88 -4.38
CA ARG A 25 -6.66 13.97 -3.94
C ARG A 25 -5.21 13.50 -3.81
N HIS A 26 -4.32 14.20 -4.51
CA HIS A 26 -2.91 14.35 -4.15
C HIS A 26 -2.71 14.58 -2.63
N ASP A 27 -3.70 15.14 -1.93
CA ASP A 27 -3.80 15.21 -0.47
C ASP A 27 -3.60 13.87 0.23
N SER A 28 -3.87 12.70 -0.37
CA SER A 28 -3.56 11.41 0.28
C SER A 28 -2.05 11.16 0.37
N VAL A 29 -1.28 11.66 -0.60
CA VAL A 29 0.19 11.61 -0.58
C VAL A 29 0.73 12.66 0.39
N PHE A 30 0.12 13.85 0.46
CA PHE A 30 0.44 14.83 1.49
C PHE A 30 0.07 14.35 2.88
N LEU A 31 -1.10 13.74 3.06
CA LEU A 31 -1.56 13.13 4.30
C LEU A 31 -0.66 11.96 4.69
N PHE A 32 -0.25 11.11 3.75
CA PHE A 32 0.73 10.07 4.02
C PHE A 32 2.08 10.67 4.43
N LYS A 33 2.55 11.71 3.75
CA LYS A 33 3.79 12.42 4.12
C LYS A 33 3.70 13.10 5.49
N ASP A 34 2.56 13.73 5.78
CA ASP A 34 2.26 14.44 7.03
C ASP A 34 2.01 13.47 8.18
N ILE A 35 1.53 12.25 7.91
CA ILE A 35 1.31 11.19 8.89
C ILE A 35 2.54 10.29 9.04
N LEU A 36 3.41 10.19 8.03
CA LEU A 36 4.62 9.35 8.06
C LEU A 36 5.55 9.79 9.18
N GLU A 37 5.78 11.09 9.34
CA GLU A 37 6.59 11.64 10.43
C GLU A 37 5.97 11.34 11.83
N PRO A 38 4.69 11.62 12.09
CA PRO A 38 3.99 11.18 13.30
C PRO A 38 4.02 9.67 13.54
N ILE A 39 3.86 8.84 12.49
CA ILE A 39 3.95 7.38 12.59
C ILE A 39 5.37 6.99 13.00
N LEU A 40 6.39 7.53 12.34
CA LEU A 40 7.79 7.22 12.62
C LEU A 40 8.18 7.66 14.03
N LEU A 41 7.78 8.86 14.44
CA LEU A 41 7.97 9.36 15.82
C LEU A 41 7.24 8.49 16.84
N SER A 42 6.03 8.03 16.53
CA SER A 42 5.27 7.13 17.41
C SER A 42 5.95 5.77 17.53
N LEU A 43 6.42 5.21 16.41
CA LEU A 43 7.14 3.93 16.38
C LEU A 43 8.50 4.02 17.09
N LEU A 44 9.27 5.08 16.88
CA LEU A 44 10.53 5.32 17.57
C LEU A 44 10.31 5.48 19.08
N LYS A 45 9.25 6.20 19.48
CA LYS A 45 8.88 6.33 20.90
C LYS A 45 8.48 4.99 21.50
N ILE A 46 7.78 4.14 20.75
CA ILE A 46 7.46 2.77 21.17
C ILE A 46 8.73 1.90 21.28
N GLU A 47 9.72 2.09 20.40
CA GLU A 47 10.99 1.36 20.38
C GLU A 47 11.94 1.77 21.51
N GLU A 48 12.18 3.07 21.73
CA GLU A 48 13.03 3.58 22.81
C GLU A 48 12.52 3.13 24.20
N GLU A 49 11.20 3.07 24.34
CA GLU A 49 10.52 2.66 25.57
C GLU A 49 10.38 1.11 25.68
N SER A 50 10.76 0.33 24.66
CA SER A 50 10.73 -1.15 24.66
C SER A 50 11.77 -1.81 25.57
N SER A 51 12.60 -1.03 26.26
CA SER A 51 13.59 -1.53 27.22
C SER A 51 12.90 -2.04 28.51
N ASN A 52 12.47 -3.30 28.48
CA ASN A 52 12.15 -4.22 29.59
C ASN A 52 11.12 -3.82 30.69
N SER A 53 10.48 -2.65 30.68
CA SER A 53 9.33 -2.36 31.57
C SER A 53 8.26 -1.38 31.09
N ALA A 54 8.47 -0.67 29.98
CA ALA A 54 7.62 0.46 29.58
C ALA A 54 6.35 0.19 28.73
N PRO A 55 6.00 -1.03 28.25
CA PRO A 55 4.72 -1.26 27.56
C PRO A 55 3.48 -0.92 28.40
N LYS A 56 3.62 -0.84 29.74
CA LYS A 56 2.56 -0.39 30.65
C LYS A 56 2.50 1.14 30.77
N ALA A 57 3.63 1.84 30.72
CA ALA A 57 3.69 3.29 30.91
C ALA A 57 3.08 4.04 29.72
N HIS A 58 3.41 3.62 28.49
CA HIS A 58 2.83 4.22 27.28
C HIS A 58 1.32 4.03 27.21
N VAL A 59 0.85 2.80 27.49
CA VAL A 59 -0.59 2.49 27.49
C VAL A 59 -1.33 3.31 28.54
N ARG A 60 -0.74 3.56 29.71
CA ARG A 60 -1.31 4.46 30.71
C ARG A 60 -1.49 5.88 30.20
N THR A 61 -0.46 6.44 29.57
CA THR A 61 -0.53 7.79 28.99
C THR A 61 -1.56 7.87 27.88
N LEU A 62 -1.59 6.89 26.98
CA LEU A 62 -2.55 6.81 25.89
C LEU A 62 -3.98 6.65 26.42
N TYR A 63 -4.18 5.78 27.41
CA TYR A 63 -5.47 5.57 28.07
C TYR A 63 -5.96 6.85 28.77
N ALA A 64 -5.06 7.61 29.41
CA ALA A 64 -5.41 8.91 30.02
C ALA A 64 -5.88 9.93 28.96
N GLN A 65 -5.25 9.97 27.79
CA GLN A 65 -5.69 10.84 26.69
C GLN A 65 -7.05 10.39 26.11
N VAL A 66 -7.24 9.08 25.93
CA VAL A 66 -8.52 8.52 25.49
C VAL A 66 -9.63 8.86 26.49
N LYS A 67 -9.34 8.81 27.79
CA LYS A 67 -10.26 9.20 28.86
C LYS A 67 -10.68 10.66 28.80
N GLU A 68 -9.73 11.57 28.55
CA GLU A 68 -10.05 12.98 28.36
C GLU A 68 -10.93 13.23 27.13
N ILE A 69 -10.71 12.49 26.04
CA ILE A 69 -11.51 12.60 24.81
C ILE A 69 -12.90 11.99 25.03
N ALA A 70 -12.99 10.82 25.67
CA ALA A 70 -14.26 10.17 26.00
C ALA A 70 -15.12 11.05 26.90
N ALA A 71 -14.52 11.72 27.89
CA ALA A 71 -15.21 12.69 28.74
C ALA A 71 -15.74 13.91 27.96
N LYS A 72 -14.99 14.40 26.96
CA LYS A 72 -15.46 15.48 26.06
C LYS A 72 -16.62 15.06 25.16
N LEU A 73 -16.75 13.76 24.86
CA LEU A 73 -17.77 13.18 23.99
C LEU A 73 -18.94 12.55 24.77
N ASP A 74 -18.96 12.68 26.10
CA ASP A 74 -19.96 12.06 27.00
C ASP A 74 -20.06 10.52 26.85
N ILE A 75 -18.94 9.88 26.51
CA ILE A 75 -18.85 8.42 26.37
C ILE A 75 -18.43 7.83 27.72
N LYS A 76 -19.29 6.96 28.29
CA LYS A 76 -19.03 6.32 29.58
C LYS A 76 -18.02 5.17 29.42
N GLU A 77 -16.95 5.20 30.21
CA GLU A 77 -15.97 4.10 30.30
C GLU A 77 -16.56 2.93 31.09
N GLU A 78 -17.07 1.94 30.38
CA GLU A 78 -17.48 0.67 30.99
C GLU A 78 -16.81 -0.50 30.27
N ILE A 79 -16.52 -1.55 31.02
CA ILE A 79 -16.12 -2.83 30.43
C ILE A 79 -17.38 -3.41 29.76
N PRO A 80 -17.34 -3.73 28.45
CA PRO A 80 -18.45 -4.37 27.77
C PRO A 80 -18.87 -5.64 28.52
N ARG A 81 -20.16 -5.99 28.48
CA ARG A 81 -20.71 -7.13 29.21
C ARG A 81 -19.86 -8.40 28.98
N VAL A 82 -19.33 -8.93 30.08
CA VAL A 82 -18.53 -10.14 30.11
C VAL A 82 -19.42 -11.35 30.41
N CYS A 83 -19.38 -12.37 29.56
CA CYS A 83 -20.07 -13.65 29.81
C CYS A 83 -19.12 -14.63 30.53
N ARG A 84 -19.61 -15.30 31.61
CA ARG A 84 -18.80 -16.22 32.44
C ARG A 84 -18.22 -17.43 31.68
N LEU A 85 -18.81 -17.82 30.55
CA LEU A 85 -18.48 -19.04 29.79
C LEU A 85 -18.04 -18.72 28.35
N GLN A 86 -17.24 -17.68 28.15
CA GLN A 86 -16.72 -17.34 26.83
C GLN A 86 -15.32 -17.95 26.64
N THR A 87 -15.21 -18.98 25.80
CA THR A 87 -13.95 -19.69 25.49
C THR A 87 -13.13 -19.03 24.37
N ALA A 88 -13.75 -18.23 23.51
CA ALA A 88 -13.12 -17.65 22.31
C ALA A 88 -12.79 -16.14 22.40
N ARG A 89 -13.13 -15.46 23.50
CA ARG A 89 -12.80 -14.04 23.72
C ARG A 89 -11.89 -13.87 24.93
N ASN A 90 -10.98 -12.91 24.85
CA ASN A 90 -10.15 -12.49 25.97
C ASN A 90 -11.04 -11.90 27.08
N ASN A 91 -11.27 -12.70 28.11
CA ASN A 91 -12.03 -12.33 29.29
C ASN A 91 -11.05 -12.02 30.43
N VAL A 92 -10.56 -10.78 30.47
CA VAL A 92 -9.58 -10.33 31.45
C VAL A 92 -10.33 -9.67 32.62
N PRO A 93 -10.38 -10.28 33.81
CA PRO A 93 -10.99 -9.68 34.99
C PRO A 93 -10.01 -8.71 35.65
N ASP A 94 -9.77 -7.56 35.03
CA ASP A 94 -8.88 -6.50 35.52
C ASP A 94 -9.56 -5.10 35.43
N SER A 95 -8.80 -4.04 35.74
CA SER A 95 -9.22 -2.65 35.53
C SER A 95 -9.65 -2.38 34.08
N THR A 96 -10.46 -1.33 33.87
CA THR A 96 -10.87 -0.90 32.52
C THR A 96 -9.67 -0.69 31.60
N GLU A 97 -8.58 -0.10 32.11
CA GLU A 97 -7.32 0.10 31.41
C GLU A 97 -6.70 -1.21 30.90
N GLU A 98 -6.53 -2.20 31.78
CA GLU A 98 -5.90 -3.47 31.42
C GLU A 98 -6.83 -4.33 30.54
N TYR A 99 -8.15 -4.17 30.71
CA TYR A 99 -9.16 -4.76 29.83
C TYR A 99 -9.07 -4.22 28.40
N TYR A 100 -8.79 -2.93 28.16
CA TYR A 100 -8.62 -2.44 26.79
C TYR A 100 -7.21 -2.71 26.25
N ARG A 101 -6.20 -2.77 27.12
CA ARG A 101 -4.82 -3.04 26.72
C ARG A 101 -4.63 -4.41 26.06
N ARG A 102 -5.11 -5.49 26.70
CA ARG A 102 -4.81 -6.87 26.25
C ARG A 102 -5.58 -7.35 25.01
N PRO A 103 -6.87 -7.06 24.82
CA PRO A 103 -7.64 -7.52 23.68
C PRO A 103 -7.76 -6.49 22.55
N VAL A 104 -7.47 -5.20 22.79
CA VAL A 104 -7.55 -4.17 21.76
C VAL A 104 -6.16 -3.66 21.39
N TYR A 105 -5.44 -3.07 22.34
CA TYR A 105 -4.16 -2.42 22.03
C TYR A 105 -3.08 -3.39 21.54
N VAL A 106 -2.84 -4.49 22.27
CA VAL A 106 -1.80 -5.47 21.89
C VAL A 106 -2.13 -6.13 20.54
N PRO A 107 -3.34 -6.69 20.29
CA PRO A 107 -3.64 -7.30 19.01
C PRO A 107 -3.62 -6.31 17.85
N TYR A 108 -4.02 -5.05 18.08
CA TYR A 108 -3.91 -4.00 17.08
C TYR A 108 -2.45 -3.71 16.70
N LEU A 109 -1.55 -3.60 17.69
CA LEU A 109 -0.14 -3.40 17.41
C LEU A 109 0.48 -4.60 16.71
N ASP A 110 0.14 -5.82 17.12
CA ASP A 110 0.61 -7.04 16.47
C ASP A 110 0.12 -7.11 15.02
N ASP A 111 -1.16 -6.84 14.77
CA ASP A 111 -1.76 -6.79 13.43
C ASP A 111 -1.14 -5.70 12.56
N PHE A 112 -0.91 -4.51 13.13
CA PHE A 112 -0.25 -3.41 12.44
C PHE A 112 1.21 -3.76 12.08
N CYS A 113 1.96 -4.33 13.03
CA CYS A 113 3.32 -4.80 12.79
C CYS A 113 3.36 -5.89 11.72
N ASN A 114 2.44 -6.85 11.77
CA ASN A 114 2.35 -7.91 10.79
C ASN A 114 1.95 -7.37 9.41
N SER A 115 1.00 -6.43 9.34
CA SER A 115 0.63 -5.75 8.11
C SER A 115 1.81 -5.01 7.48
N LEU A 116 2.64 -4.34 8.30
CA LEU A 116 3.86 -3.69 7.82
C LEU A 116 4.88 -4.72 7.33
N LYS A 117 5.10 -5.81 8.08
CA LYS A 117 5.99 -6.90 7.68
C LYS A 117 5.53 -7.52 6.36
N GLU A 118 4.29 -7.99 6.26
CA GLU A 118 3.74 -8.59 5.04
C GLU A 118 3.85 -7.65 3.83
N ARG A 119 3.56 -6.36 4.04
CA ARG A 119 3.61 -5.34 2.97
C ARG A 119 5.01 -5.10 2.44
N PHE A 120 6.04 -5.12 3.30
CA PHE A 120 7.40 -4.77 2.89
C PHE A 120 8.32 -5.96 2.70
N GLU A 121 8.10 -7.10 3.36
CA GLU A 121 9.01 -8.25 3.34
C GLU A 121 9.02 -8.95 1.98
N SER A 122 7.85 -9.18 1.38
CA SER A 122 7.69 -9.96 0.15
C SER A 122 8.40 -9.35 -1.07
N HIS A 123 8.51 -8.02 -1.11
CA HIS A 123 9.11 -7.30 -2.24
C HIS A 123 10.44 -6.63 -1.87
N LYS A 124 10.90 -6.73 -0.62
CA LYS A 124 12.12 -6.06 -0.14
C LYS A 124 13.33 -6.45 -0.96
N GLU A 125 13.56 -7.74 -1.14
CA GLU A 125 14.75 -8.26 -1.82
C GLU A 125 14.71 -7.92 -3.32
N THR A 126 13.55 -8.06 -3.97
CA THR A 126 13.38 -7.72 -5.40
C THR A 126 13.53 -6.22 -5.65
N VAL A 127 12.98 -5.36 -4.78
CA VAL A 127 13.08 -3.90 -4.93
C VAL A 127 14.50 -3.42 -4.61
N ALA A 128 15.12 -3.96 -3.56
CA ALA A 128 16.52 -3.65 -3.22
C ALA A 128 17.46 -4.07 -4.35
N SER A 129 17.25 -5.26 -4.93
CA SER A 129 18.05 -5.74 -6.06
C SER A 129 17.87 -4.88 -7.33
N LEU A 130 16.64 -4.47 -7.66
CA LEU A 130 16.39 -3.53 -8.77
C LEU A 130 17.07 -2.16 -8.57
N GLN A 131 17.24 -1.73 -7.32
CA GLN A 131 17.88 -0.44 -7.02
C GLN A 131 19.36 -0.42 -7.46
N HIS A 132 20.02 -1.58 -7.54
CA HIS A 132 21.41 -1.69 -8.00
C HIS A 132 21.61 -1.40 -9.49
N ILE A 133 20.53 -1.23 -10.26
CA ILE A 133 20.59 -0.84 -11.67
C ILE A 133 20.81 0.67 -11.83
N LEU A 134 20.38 1.45 -10.84
CA LEU A 134 20.56 2.90 -10.86
C LEU A 134 22.06 3.22 -10.89
N PRO A 135 22.51 4.17 -11.74
CA PRO A 135 23.93 4.47 -11.92
C PRO A 135 24.70 4.75 -10.63
N GLU A 136 24.05 5.38 -9.63
CA GLU A 136 24.65 5.66 -8.32
C GLU A 136 25.06 4.40 -7.53
N PHE A 137 24.31 3.30 -7.70
CA PHE A 137 24.53 2.04 -7.00
C PHE A 137 25.24 0.99 -7.85
N CYS A 138 25.02 1.02 -9.17
CA CYS A 138 25.61 0.11 -10.14
C CYS A 138 27.14 0.17 -10.14
N THR A 139 27.72 1.36 -9.98
CA THR A 139 29.18 1.56 -9.92
C THR A 139 29.86 0.81 -8.76
N LYS A 140 29.12 0.53 -7.68
CA LYS A 140 29.65 -0.03 -6.42
C LYS A 140 29.32 -1.50 -6.22
N THR A 141 28.49 -2.09 -7.08
CA THR A 141 27.92 -3.42 -6.87
C THR A 141 28.20 -4.35 -8.04
N ASP A 142 28.15 -5.65 -7.76
CA ASP A 142 28.34 -6.70 -8.77
C ASP A 142 27.00 -7.31 -9.14
N PHE A 143 26.98 -8.04 -10.26
CA PHE A 143 25.76 -8.65 -10.79
C PHE A 143 25.06 -9.60 -9.79
N CYS A 144 25.80 -10.19 -8.84
CA CYS A 144 25.21 -11.00 -7.76
C CYS A 144 24.13 -10.26 -6.97
N SER A 145 24.25 -8.94 -6.82
CA SER A 145 23.26 -8.12 -6.14
C SER A 145 21.94 -7.97 -6.92
N LEU A 146 21.94 -8.27 -8.22
CA LEU A 146 20.75 -8.20 -9.08
C LEU A 146 20.00 -9.54 -9.20
N GLU A 147 20.54 -10.62 -8.63
CA GLU A 147 20.03 -11.98 -8.83
C GLU A 147 18.57 -12.17 -8.39
N ALA A 148 18.15 -11.54 -7.29
CA ALA A 148 16.76 -11.61 -6.82
C ALA A 148 15.77 -10.95 -7.81
N ALA A 149 16.14 -9.82 -8.43
CA ALA A 149 15.33 -9.17 -9.45
C ALA A 149 15.30 -9.99 -10.75
N PHE A 150 16.45 -10.54 -11.15
CA PHE A 150 16.53 -11.39 -12.33
C PHE A 150 15.62 -12.62 -12.21
N ASN A 151 15.69 -13.35 -11.09
CA ASN A 151 14.87 -14.54 -10.86
C ASN A 151 13.38 -14.22 -10.83
N PHE A 152 12.98 -13.05 -10.29
CA PHE A 152 11.57 -12.66 -10.24
C PHE A 152 11.02 -12.23 -11.60
N TYR A 153 11.83 -11.59 -12.45
CA TYR A 153 11.43 -11.08 -13.76
C TYR A 153 11.98 -11.92 -14.93
N GLU A 154 12.38 -13.17 -14.70
CA GLU A 154 13.03 -14.03 -15.70
C GLU A 154 12.22 -14.14 -17.01
N GLU A 155 10.89 -14.19 -16.90
CA GLU A 155 9.97 -14.24 -18.05
C GLU A 155 10.08 -13.04 -19.00
N TYR A 156 10.49 -11.87 -18.48
CA TYR A 156 10.60 -10.63 -19.25
C TYR A 156 12.03 -10.33 -19.74
N LEU A 157 13.00 -11.18 -19.38
CA LEU A 157 14.42 -10.94 -19.61
C LEU A 157 15.03 -12.00 -20.53
N SER A 158 16.18 -11.68 -21.10
CA SER A 158 17.02 -12.64 -21.82
C SER A 158 17.72 -13.60 -20.84
N HIS A 159 18.46 -14.58 -21.38
CA HIS A 159 19.29 -15.47 -20.58
C HIS A 159 20.27 -14.70 -19.66
N LYS A 160 20.53 -15.26 -18.48
CA LYS A 160 21.33 -14.66 -17.40
C LYS A 160 22.66 -14.07 -17.88
N GLU A 161 23.37 -14.78 -18.77
CA GLU A 161 24.67 -14.38 -19.32
C GLU A 161 24.58 -13.08 -20.14
N VAL A 162 23.51 -12.92 -20.93
CA VAL A 162 23.27 -11.71 -21.73
C VAL A 162 23.01 -10.53 -20.80
N VAL A 163 22.12 -10.70 -19.82
CA VAL A 163 21.79 -9.65 -18.84
C VAL A 163 23.02 -9.27 -18.01
N GLN A 164 23.86 -10.23 -17.65
CA GLN A 164 25.10 -9.96 -16.91
C GLN A 164 26.09 -9.15 -17.74
N SER A 165 26.33 -9.53 -19.00
CA SER A 165 27.23 -8.78 -19.89
C SER A 165 26.73 -7.35 -20.15
N GLU A 166 25.41 -7.19 -20.31
CA GLU A 166 24.76 -5.90 -20.48
C GLU A 166 24.86 -5.04 -19.21
N PHE A 167 24.68 -5.64 -18.03
CA PHE A 167 24.85 -4.95 -16.74
C PHE A 167 26.30 -4.47 -16.54
N MET A 168 27.30 -5.30 -16.87
CA MET A 168 28.70 -4.89 -16.80
C MET A 168 29.01 -3.73 -17.75
N SER A 169 28.48 -3.78 -18.98
CA SER A 169 28.62 -2.71 -19.96
C SER A 169 27.94 -1.42 -19.50
N TRP A 170 26.76 -1.53 -18.87
CA TRP A 170 26.04 -0.41 -18.27
C TRP A 170 26.81 0.20 -17.10
N LYS A 171 27.39 -0.62 -16.22
CA LYS A 171 28.25 -0.21 -15.10
C LYS A 171 29.46 0.59 -15.59
N GLU A 172 30.11 0.12 -16.65
CA GLU A 172 31.25 0.80 -17.28
C GLU A 172 30.83 2.16 -17.84
N LYS A 173 29.72 2.21 -18.59
CA LYS A 173 29.15 3.47 -19.11
C LYS A 173 28.84 4.47 -17.99
N CYS A 174 28.26 4.01 -16.89
CA CYS A 174 27.94 4.85 -15.74
C CYS A 174 29.20 5.34 -14.99
N SER A 175 30.28 4.55 -14.99
CA SER A 175 31.54 4.90 -14.32
C SER A 175 32.33 5.97 -15.08
N GLN A 176 32.13 6.06 -16.40
CA GLN A 176 32.78 7.06 -17.26
C GLN A 176 32.11 8.45 -17.18
N GLU A 177 30.88 8.52 -16.67
CA GLU A 177 30.13 9.77 -16.54
C GLU A 177 30.49 10.48 -15.22
N LYS A 178 30.61 11.82 -15.22
CA LYS A 178 30.94 12.58 -14.01
C LYS A 178 29.83 12.40 -12.95
N SER A 179 30.22 12.25 -11.69
CA SER A 179 29.33 12.07 -10.53
C SER A 179 28.16 13.08 -10.47
N GLU A 180 28.38 14.33 -10.87
CA GLU A 180 27.34 15.38 -10.90
C GLU A 180 26.23 15.13 -11.93
N ASN A 181 26.50 14.36 -12.99
CA ASN A 181 25.55 14.06 -14.07
C ASN A 181 24.87 12.71 -13.89
N LEU A 182 25.19 11.93 -12.85
CA LEU A 182 24.59 10.61 -12.67
C LEU A 182 23.10 10.75 -12.31
N PRO A 183 22.20 10.09 -13.05
CA PRO A 183 20.79 10.11 -12.72
C PRO A 183 20.55 9.32 -11.42
N LYS A 184 19.86 9.97 -10.47
CA LYS A 184 19.53 9.40 -9.16
C LYS A 184 18.17 8.67 -9.12
N THR A 185 17.38 8.81 -10.19
CA THR A 185 16.00 8.32 -10.24
C THR A 185 15.83 7.40 -11.44
N ALA A 186 15.00 6.36 -11.31
CA ALA A 186 14.72 5.42 -12.38
C ALA A 186 14.29 6.09 -13.69
N ILE A 187 13.50 7.18 -13.59
CA ILE A 187 13.02 7.95 -14.75
C ILE A 187 14.18 8.64 -15.49
N SER A 188 15.08 9.33 -14.78
CA SER A 188 16.22 10.00 -15.40
C SER A 188 17.26 9.00 -15.94
N SER A 189 17.38 7.83 -15.30
CA SER A 189 18.17 6.73 -15.84
C SER A 189 17.56 6.17 -17.12
N LEU A 190 16.23 6.08 -17.21
CA LEU A 190 15.52 5.59 -18.39
C LEU A 190 15.69 6.52 -19.60
N GLU A 191 15.73 7.83 -19.39
CA GLU A 191 15.96 8.82 -20.46
C GLU A 191 17.38 8.72 -21.07
N LYS A 192 18.38 8.38 -20.25
CA LYS A 192 19.78 8.20 -20.68
C LYS A 192 20.10 6.78 -21.18
N CYS A 193 19.23 5.83 -20.89
CA CYS A 193 19.39 4.45 -21.30
C CYS A 193 18.89 4.27 -22.73
N ASP A 194 19.80 3.91 -23.64
CA ASP A 194 19.43 3.60 -25.02
C ASP A 194 18.90 2.16 -25.10
N LYS A 195 17.64 2.02 -25.50
CA LYS A 195 16.94 0.73 -25.64
C LYS A 195 17.62 -0.21 -26.65
N THR A 196 18.34 0.32 -27.64
CA THR A 196 19.00 -0.49 -28.67
C THR A 196 20.25 -1.19 -28.15
N PHE A 197 21.03 -0.49 -27.30
CA PHE A 197 22.26 -1.02 -26.72
C PHE A 197 22.02 -1.76 -25.41
N PHE A 198 20.99 -1.37 -24.65
CA PHE A 198 20.71 -1.92 -23.32
C PHE A 198 19.23 -2.31 -23.18
N PRO A 199 18.74 -3.32 -23.93
CA PRO A 199 17.34 -3.71 -23.91
C PRO A 199 16.87 -4.29 -22.56
N ASN A 200 17.68 -5.14 -21.90
CA ASN A 200 17.30 -5.77 -20.63
C ASN A 200 17.35 -4.77 -19.47
N ILE A 201 18.38 -3.92 -19.42
CA ILE A 201 18.50 -2.86 -18.43
C ILE A 201 17.37 -1.83 -18.60
N TYR A 202 16.99 -1.52 -19.84
CA TYR A 202 15.84 -0.65 -20.12
C TYR A 202 14.53 -1.24 -19.58
N ILE A 203 14.29 -2.54 -19.76
CA ILE A 203 13.13 -3.23 -19.20
C ILE A 203 13.13 -3.14 -17.68
N LEU A 204 14.27 -3.43 -17.03
CA LEU A 204 14.38 -3.39 -15.58
C LEU A 204 14.24 -1.97 -15.00
N LEU A 205 14.78 -0.95 -15.65
CA LEU A 205 14.58 0.46 -15.28
C LEU A 205 13.11 0.87 -15.43
N LYS A 206 12.44 0.39 -16.49
CA LYS A 206 11.01 0.61 -16.68
C LYS A 206 10.17 -0.08 -15.61
N LEU A 207 10.52 -1.31 -15.23
CA LEU A 207 9.88 -2.02 -14.13
C LEU A 207 10.05 -1.23 -12.82
N LEU A 208 11.27 -0.79 -12.51
CA LEU A 208 11.55 0.04 -11.34
C LEU A 208 10.75 1.35 -11.33
N ALA A 209 10.56 1.99 -12.50
CA ALA A 209 9.79 3.22 -12.61
C ALA A 209 8.26 3.02 -12.47
N VAL A 210 7.75 1.83 -12.81
CA VAL A 210 6.31 1.50 -12.77
C VAL A 210 5.91 0.81 -11.47
N LEU A 211 6.87 0.28 -10.70
CA LEU A 211 6.60 -0.35 -9.41
C LEU A 211 5.89 0.63 -8.47
N PRO A 212 4.66 0.30 -8.04
CA PRO A 212 3.93 1.17 -7.15
C PRO A 212 4.58 1.14 -5.76
N VAL A 213 5.26 2.22 -5.38
CA VAL A 213 5.78 2.42 -4.01
C VAL A 213 4.61 2.52 -2.99
N SER A 214 3.39 2.77 -3.46
CA SER A 214 2.17 2.82 -2.62
C SER A 214 0.95 2.20 -3.32
N VAL A 215 0.01 1.69 -2.52
CA VAL A 215 -1.23 1.01 -2.95
C VAL A 215 -2.25 1.95 -3.62
N ALA A 216 -1.90 3.22 -3.85
CA ALA A 216 -2.81 4.27 -4.32
C ALA A 216 -3.49 3.94 -5.67
N THR A 217 -2.84 3.20 -6.55
CA THR A 217 -3.46 2.72 -7.81
C THR A 217 -4.53 1.67 -7.56
N VAL A 218 -4.34 0.79 -6.58
CA VAL A 218 -5.34 -0.24 -6.23
C VAL A 218 -6.52 0.36 -5.46
N GLU A 219 -6.36 1.51 -4.81
CA GLU A 219 -7.45 2.22 -4.12
C GLU A 219 -8.60 2.62 -5.06
N ARG A 220 -8.30 2.96 -6.33
CA ARG A 220 -9.34 3.23 -7.35
C ARG A 220 -10.18 1.98 -7.63
N SER A 221 -9.52 0.83 -7.73
CA SER A 221 -10.17 -0.48 -7.94
C SER A 221 -10.95 -0.91 -6.69
N PHE A 222 -10.38 -0.78 -5.49
CA PHE A 222 -11.06 -1.09 -4.23
C PHE A 222 -12.24 -0.16 -3.93
N SER A 223 -12.15 1.13 -4.25
CA SER A 223 -13.25 2.10 -4.13
C SER A 223 -14.39 1.73 -5.09
N SER A 224 -14.05 1.37 -6.33
CA SER A 224 -15.03 0.88 -7.31
C SER A 224 -15.68 -0.43 -6.86
N LEU A 225 -14.89 -1.38 -6.36
CA LEU A 225 -15.37 -2.64 -5.79
C LEU A 225 -16.26 -2.43 -4.57
N ARG A 226 -15.95 -1.46 -3.69
CA ARG A 226 -16.77 -1.13 -2.53
C ARG A 226 -18.11 -0.50 -2.91
N ARG A 227 -18.16 0.22 -4.04
CA ARG A 227 -19.43 0.70 -4.63
C ARG A 227 -20.25 -0.43 -5.26
N LEU A 228 -19.59 -1.37 -5.94
CA LEU A 228 -20.25 -2.53 -6.56
C LEU A 228 -20.73 -3.57 -5.53
N LYS A 229 -19.95 -3.79 -4.49
CA LYS A 229 -20.21 -4.69 -3.37
C LYS A 229 -20.53 -3.87 -2.13
N THR A 230 -21.72 -3.27 -2.11
CA THR A 230 -22.25 -2.62 -0.91
C THR A 230 -22.37 -3.63 0.23
N TYR A 231 -21.92 -3.22 1.42
CA TYR A 231 -21.87 -4.06 2.64
C TYR A 231 -23.20 -4.75 2.97
N LEU A 232 -24.33 -4.13 2.65
CA LEU A 232 -25.67 -4.64 2.96
C LEU A 232 -26.31 -5.47 1.83
N ARG A 233 -25.70 -5.57 0.64
CA ARG A 233 -26.34 -6.21 -0.51
C ARG A 233 -25.32 -6.61 -1.56
N ASN A 234 -25.08 -7.92 -1.69
CA ASN A 234 -24.99 -8.70 -2.94
C ASN A 234 -24.18 -9.99 -2.74
N THR A 235 -24.85 -11.15 -2.84
CA THR A 235 -24.18 -12.38 -3.28
C THR A 235 -23.99 -12.28 -4.80
N THR A 236 -22.78 -12.48 -5.28
CA THR A 236 -22.43 -12.42 -6.71
C THR A 236 -21.25 -13.32 -6.98
N SER A 237 -21.27 -14.01 -8.11
CA SER A 237 -20.15 -14.84 -8.56
C SER A 237 -18.92 -13.98 -8.87
N GLU A 238 -17.74 -14.55 -8.66
CA GLU A 238 -16.46 -13.88 -8.92
C GLU A 238 -16.34 -13.38 -10.37
N SER A 239 -16.78 -14.20 -11.34
CA SER A 239 -16.79 -13.84 -12.76
C SER A 239 -17.59 -12.56 -13.05
N ARG A 240 -18.77 -12.44 -12.45
CA ARG A 240 -19.64 -11.26 -12.61
C ARG A 240 -19.09 -10.05 -11.88
N LEU A 241 -18.50 -10.24 -10.69
CA LEU A 241 -17.88 -9.16 -9.93
C LEU A 241 -16.69 -8.56 -10.71
N ASN A 242 -15.82 -9.41 -11.24
CA ASN A 242 -14.64 -8.97 -12.00
C ASN A 242 -15.06 -8.22 -13.27
N GLY A 243 -16.07 -8.72 -13.99
CA GLY A 243 -16.62 -8.02 -15.17
C GLY A 243 -17.19 -6.65 -14.85
N LEU A 244 -17.99 -6.52 -13.78
CA LEU A 244 -18.57 -5.25 -13.36
C LEU A 244 -17.49 -4.27 -12.86
N ALA A 245 -16.47 -4.77 -12.15
CA ALA A 245 -15.34 -3.97 -11.70
C ALA A 245 -14.57 -3.38 -12.89
N LEU A 246 -14.27 -4.20 -13.89
CA LEU A 246 -13.59 -3.75 -15.12
C LEU A 246 -14.39 -2.67 -15.85
N LEU A 247 -15.71 -2.87 -16.04
CA LEU A 247 -16.59 -1.88 -16.67
C LEU A 247 -16.66 -0.57 -15.89
N SER A 248 -16.67 -0.63 -14.55
CA SER A 248 -16.73 0.55 -13.69
C SER A 248 -15.42 1.36 -13.69
N ILE A 249 -14.28 0.67 -13.72
CA ILE A 249 -12.94 1.26 -13.69
C ILE A 249 -12.60 1.87 -15.06
N HIS A 250 -12.88 1.14 -16.14
CA HIS A 250 -12.50 1.49 -17.52
C HIS A 250 -13.69 2.01 -18.33
N ARG A 251 -14.36 3.05 -17.83
CA ARG A 251 -15.52 3.67 -18.51
C ARG A 251 -15.17 4.42 -19.80
N ASP A 252 -13.89 4.70 -19.99
CA ASP A 252 -13.30 5.39 -21.13
C ASP A 252 -13.03 4.45 -22.33
N ILE A 253 -12.99 3.13 -22.10
CA ILE A 253 -12.83 2.15 -23.16
C ILE A 253 -14.18 1.99 -23.88
N LYS A 254 -14.26 2.46 -25.12
CA LYS A 254 -15.43 2.26 -25.98
C LYS A 254 -15.46 0.81 -26.46
N ILE A 255 -16.48 0.07 -26.04
CA ILE A 255 -16.76 -1.28 -26.52
C ILE A 255 -17.65 -1.14 -27.76
N ARG A 256 -17.31 -1.84 -28.86
CA ARG A 256 -18.12 -1.86 -30.09
C ARG A 256 -19.28 -2.82 -29.90
N ASP A 257 -20.49 -2.39 -30.25
CA ASP A 257 -21.70 -3.19 -30.07
C ASP A 257 -21.62 -4.52 -30.85
N GLU A 258 -21.04 -4.50 -32.05
CA GLU A 258 -20.81 -5.67 -32.91
C GLU A 258 -20.01 -6.77 -32.21
N GLU A 259 -18.91 -6.43 -31.52
CA GLU A 259 -18.08 -7.41 -30.80
C GLU A 259 -18.85 -8.05 -29.64
N VAL A 260 -19.74 -7.29 -29.00
CA VAL A 260 -20.58 -7.80 -27.92
C VAL A 260 -21.61 -8.78 -28.47
N LEU A 261 -22.23 -8.46 -29.62
CA LEU A 261 -23.20 -9.33 -30.28
C LEU A 261 -22.54 -10.63 -30.77
N ASP A 262 -21.39 -10.55 -31.42
CA ASP A 262 -20.64 -11.72 -31.90
C ASP A 262 -20.25 -12.64 -30.73
N LYS A 263 -19.72 -12.07 -29.65
CA LYS A 263 -19.35 -12.85 -28.47
C LYS A 263 -20.57 -13.40 -27.75
N PHE A 264 -21.69 -12.68 -27.75
CA PHE A 264 -22.94 -13.15 -27.18
C PHE A 264 -23.52 -14.34 -27.97
N ALA A 265 -23.40 -14.31 -29.30
CA ALA A 265 -23.84 -15.36 -30.21
C ALA A 265 -22.96 -16.62 -30.18
N SER A 266 -21.65 -16.47 -29.92
CA SER A 266 -20.71 -17.60 -29.88
C SER A 266 -20.93 -18.60 -28.73
N VAL A 267 -21.69 -18.22 -27.70
CA VAL A 267 -21.96 -19.07 -26.54
C VAL A 267 -23.24 -19.86 -26.80
N PRO A 268 -23.26 -21.20 -26.65
CA PRO A 268 -24.47 -21.99 -26.83
C PRO A 268 -25.51 -21.56 -25.79
N ARG A 269 -26.72 -21.22 -26.25
CA ARG A 269 -27.83 -20.79 -25.40
C ARG A 269 -29.09 -21.56 -25.73
N ASN A 270 -30.01 -21.57 -24.76
CA ASN A 270 -31.32 -22.21 -24.90
C ASN A 270 -32.31 -21.41 -25.76
N LEU A 271 -31.91 -20.25 -26.29
CA LEU A 271 -32.72 -19.36 -27.12
C LEU A 271 -31.92 -18.99 -28.35
N ASP A 272 -32.49 -19.25 -29.53
CA ASP A 272 -31.92 -18.84 -30.80
C ASP A 272 -32.25 -17.36 -31.02
N PHE A 273 -31.21 -16.53 -31.09
CA PHE A 273 -31.34 -15.13 -31.46
C PHE A 273 -31.08 -15.01 -32.96
N VAL A 274 -32.07 -14.48 -33.69
CA VAL A 274 -31.85 -14.01 -35.06
C VAL A 274 -31.24 -12.62 -34.95
N LEU A 275 -29.92 -12.53 -35.12
CA LEU A 275 -29.18 -11.27 -35.16
C LEU A 275 -29.28 -10.62 -36.55
#